data_AF-U4VK26-F1
#
_entry.id   AF-U4VK26-F1
#
_cell.length_a   1.000
_cell.length_b   1.000
_cell.length_c   1.000
_cell.angle_alpha   90.00
_cell.angle_beta   90.00
_cell.angle_gamma   90.00
#
_symmetry.space_group_name_H-M   'P 1'
#
loop_
_entity.id
_entity.type
_entity.pdbx_description
1 polymer ?
#
loop_
_entity_poly.entity_id
_entity_poly.type
_entity_poly.pdbx_seq_one_letter_code
_entity_poly.pdbx_strand_id
1 'polypeptide(L)'
;MTRKEPAFREGPFTPELGRAAVALVEERVRRGLPPGSVVSVTGLPLTPAIEAARARGVLNRLPMFKEITETGVRWEDGREQSFDVILWCTGFRSSLDHLAPPLQLRNSEGGILMTGRLATQVAADARIHLVGYGPSASTIGANRAGGAAARELASHLGLI
;
A
#
# COMPACT_ATOMS: atom_id res chain seq x y z
N MET A 1 13.63 -5.16 11.78
CA MET A 1 14.29 -3.86 11.49
C MET A 1 13.39 -3.07 10.56
N THR A 2 13.23 -1.75 10.76
CA THR A 2 12.44 -0.90 9.85
C THR A 2 13.06 0.50 9.72
N ARG A 3 12.70 1.28 8.70
CA ARG A 3 13.15 2.69 8.60
C ARG A 3 12.38 3.60 9.57
N LYS A 4 11.07 3.39 9.64
CA LYS A 4 10.15 4.11 10.53
C LYS A 4 9.67 3.19 11.63
N GLU A 5 9.37 3.77 12.79
CA GLU A 5 8.81 3.00 13.90
C GLU A 5 7.41 2.47 13.53
N PRO A 6 7.08 1.21 13.85
CA PRO A 6 5.73 0.70 13.65
C PRO A 6 4.74 1.45 14.56
N ALA A 7 3.75 2.11 13.95
CA ALA A 7 2.66 2.73 14.68
C ALA A 7 1.60 1.68 15.00
N PHE A 8 1.47 1.33 16.27
CA PHE A 8 0.44 0.43 16.75
C PHE A 8 -0.82 1.21 17.15
N ARG A 9 -1.98 0.60 16.93
CA ARG A 9 -3.27 1.18 17.23
C ARG A 9 -4.00 0.29 18.24
N GLU A 10 -4.48 0.93 19.30
CA GLU A 10 -5.36 0.33 20.29
C GLU A 10 -6.83 0.35 19.83
N GLY A 11 -7.61 -0.59 20.36
CA GLY A 11 -9.05 -0.66 20.14
C GLY A 11 -9.50 -1.26 18.80
N PRO A 12 -10.82 -1.42 18.60
CA PRO A 12 -11.39 -2.10 17.44
C PRO A 12 -11.18 -1.28 16.16
N PHE A 13 -11.08 -1.95 15.01
CA PHE A 13 -11.06 -1.29 13.71
C PHE A 13 -12.48 -1.10 13.22
N THR A 14 -13.02 0.12 13.39
CA THR A 14 -14.42 0.41 13.06
C THR A 14 -14.60 0.72 11.57
N PRO A 15 -15.83 0.60 11.02
CA PRO A 15 -16.14 1.01 9.65
C PRO A 15 -15.78 2.48 9.35
N GLU A 16 -15.88 3.37 10.33
CA GLU A 16 -15.54 4.80 10.22
C GLU A 16 -14.04 4.98 9.97
N LEU A 17 -13.21 4.27 10.74
CA LEU A 17 -11.76 4.24 10.54
C LEU A 17 -11.39 3.64 9.19
N GLY A 18 -12.09 2.58 8.78
CA GLY A 18 -11.94 2.00 7.44
C GLY A 18 -12.24 3.01 6.33
N ARG A 19 -13.35 3.76 6.45
CA ARG A 19 -13.72 4.81 5.48
C ARG A 19 -12.70 5.95 5.45
N ALA A 20 -12.23 6.41 6.61
CA ALA A 20 -11.21 7.46 6.69
C ALA A 20 -9.88 7.02 6.06
N ALA A 21 -9.44 5.79 6.34
CA ALA A 21 -8.23 5.23 5.73
C ALA A 21 -8.35 5.13 4.20
N VAL A 22 -9.49 4.65 3.69
CA VAL A 22 -9.76 4.60 2.25
C VAL A 22 -9.73 6.00 1.64
N ALA A 23 -10.35 7.00 2.28
CA ALA A 23 -10.37 8.38 1.80
C ALA A 23 -8.96 8.98 1.68
N LEU A 24 -8.06 8.73 2.64
CA LEU A 24 -6.66 9.18 2.57
C LEU A 24 -5.90 8.56 1.39
N VAL A 25 -6.13 7.27 1.11
CA VAL A 25 -5.52 6.60 -0.04
C VAL A 25 -6.11 7.13 -1.35
N GLU A 26 -7.41 7.37 -1.37
CA GLU A 26 -8.13 7.95 -2.52
C GLU A 26 -7.62 9.35 -2.86
N GLU A 27 -7.53 10.25 -1.88
CA GLU A 27 -7.01 11.61 -2.07
C GLU A 27 -5.61 11.59 -2.70
N ARG A 28 -4.76 10.65 -2.22
CA ARG A 28 -3.40 10.51 -2.71
C ARG A 28 -3.34 10.14 -4.19
N VAL A 29 -4.11 9.15 -4.63
CA VAL A 29 -4.13 8.73 -6.04
C VAL A 29 -4.85 9.75 -6.94
N ARG A 30 -5.81 10.51 -6.40
CA ARG A 30 -6.44 11.66 -7.09
C ARG A 30 -5.51 12.85 -7.28
N ARG A 31 -4.40 12.90 -6.54
CA ARG A 31 -3.29 13.84 -6.75
C ARG A 31 -2.20 13.27 -7.67
N GLY A 32 -2.40 12.07 -8.21
CA GLY A 32 -1.42 11.38 -9.04
C GLY A 32 -0.21 10.87 -8.26
N LEU A 33 -0.27 10.82 -6.93
CA LEU A 33 0.80 10.26 -6.12
C LEU A 33 0.67 8.73 -6.06
N PRO A 34 1.76 7.97 -5.89
CA PRO A 34 1.69 6.53 -5.73
C PRO A 34 0.88 6.17 -4.47
N PRO A 35 0.10 5.08 -4.51
CA PRO A 35 -0.68 4.62 -3.36
C PRO A 35 0.27 4.37 -2.19
N GLY A 36 -0.12 4.88 -1.03
CA GLY A 36 0.61 4.65 0.22
C GLY A 36 0.39 3.23 0.73
N SER A 37 1.21 2.83 1.70
CA SER A 37 0.97 1.60 2.45
C SER A 37 -0.34 1.72 3.24
N VAL A 38 -1.22 0.72 3.17
CA VAL A 38 -2.48 0.71 3.94
C VAL A 38 -2.20 0.81 5.44
N VAL A 39 -1.17 0.10 5.93
CA VAL A 39 -0.80 0.16 7.36
C VAL A 39 -0.26 1.52 7.79
N SER A 40 0.18 2.38 6.85
CA SER A 40 0.60 3.75 7.17
C SER A 40 -0.59 4.67 7.48
N VAL A 41 -1.80 4.32 7.04
CA VAL A 41 -3.03 5.09 7.32
C VAL A 41 -3.93 4.38 8.34
N THR A 42 -3.87 3.06 8.47
CA THR A 42 -4.67 2.31 9.46
C THR A 42 -3.95 2.07 10.78
N GLY A 43 -2.61 2.14 10.80
CA GLY A 43 -1.79 1.59 11.87
C GLY A 43 -1.81 0.05 11.91
N LEU A 44 -1.00 -0.52 12.80
CA LEU A 44 -0.96 -1.94 13.09
C LEU A 44 -1.86 -2.26 14.29
N PRO A 45 -2.85 -3.16 14.16
CA PRO A 45 -3.70 -3.51 15.30
C PRO A 45 -2.89 -4.25 16.38
N LEU A 46 -3.14 -3.91 17.65
CA LEU A 46 -2.72 -4.73 18.78
C LEU A 46 -3.63 -5.94 18.88
N THR A 47 -3.21 -7.04 18.26
CA THR A 47 -3.87 -8.34 18.41
C THR A 47 -3.27 -9.07 19.63
N PRO A 48 -3.99 -10.07 20.19
CA PRO A 48 -3.44 -10.89 21.27
C PRO A 48 -2.09 -11.53 20.92
N ALA A 49 -1.86 -11.86 19.65
CA ALA A 49 -0.58 -12.40 19.20
C ALA A 49 0.56 -11.37 19.25
N ILE A 50 0.27 -10.11 18.89
CA ILE A 50 1.21 -8.99 18.98
C ILE A 50 1.50 -8.65 20.44
N GLU A 51 0.48 -8.62 21.29
CA GLU A 51 0.65 -8.41 22.73
C GLU A 51 1.49 -9.51 23.37
N ALA A 52 1.24 -10.77 23.05
CA ALA A 52 2.05 -11.89 23.50
C ALA A 52 3.50 -11.80 23.00
N ALA A 53 3.72 -11.34 21.76
CA ALA A 53 5.07 -11.10 21.24
C ALA A 53 5.78 -9.92 21.94
N ARG A 54 5.05 -8.86 22.33
CA ARG A 54 5.59 -7.78 23.16
C ARG A 54 5.97 -8.30 24.55
N ALA A 55 5.10 -9.07 25.20
CA ALA A 55 5.33 -9.62 26.52
C ALA A 55 6.56 -10.55 26.57
N ARG A 56 6.85 -11.27 25.48
CA ARG A 56 8.07 -12.08 25.33
C ARG A 56 9.32 -11.27 24.96
N GLY A 57 9.20 -9.97 24.75
CA GLY A 57 10.33 -9.09 24.39
C GLY A 57 10.87 -9.33 22.98
N VAL A 58 10.12 -9.94 22.06
CA VAL A 58 10.60 -10.19 20.68
C VAL A 58 10.29 -9.06 19.70
N LEU A 59 9.47 -8.09 20.12
CA LEU A 59 9.13 -6.90 19.32
C LEU A 59 10.05 -5.71 19.61
N ASN A 60 11.35 -5.98 19.73
CA ASN A 60 12.37 -4.95 19.88
C ASN A 60 12.79 -4.43 18.51
N ARG A 61 12.37 -3.20 18.21
CA ARG A 61 12.72 -2.54 16.96
C ARG A 61 14.23 -2.23 16.93
N LEU A 62 14.86 -2.57 15.80
CA LEU A 62 16.18 -2.05 15.43
C LEU A 62 16.08 -1.12 14.21
N PRO A 63 16.93 -0.08 14.12
CA PRO A 63 17.07 0.70 12.89
C PRO A 63 17.51 -0.19 11.73
N MET A 64 17.26 0.26 10.49
CA MET A 64 17.80 -0.44 9.32
C MET A 64 19.32 -0.50 9.39
N PHE A 65 19.86 -1.65 9.06
CA PHE A 65 21.29 -1.82 8.81
C PHE A 65 21.71 -1.00 7.57
N LYS A 66 23.02 -0.73 7.46
CA LYS A 66 23.65 -0.02 6.35
C LYS A 66 23.89 -0.94 5.16
N GLU A 67 24.45 -2.11 5.41
CA GLU A 67 24.81 -3.09 4.39
C GLU A 67 24.60 -4.52 4.86
N ILE A 68 24.42 -5.42 3.88
CA ILE A 68 24.43 -6.87 4.07
C ILE A 68 25.88 -7.32 3.88
N THR A 69 26.41 -8.10 4.83
CA THR A 69 27.73 -8.72 4.75
C THR A 69 27.59 -10.17 4.29
N GLU A 70 28.71 -10.87 4.10
CA GLU A 70 28.71 -12.28 3.71
C GLU A 70 27.88 -13.18 4.66
N THR A 71 27.85 -12.84 5.95
CA THR A 71 27.24 -13.68 7.00
C THR A 71 26.12 -12.98 7.76
N GLY A 72 25.74 -11.75 7.41
CA GLY A 72 24.80 -10.96 8.19
C GLY A 72 24.64 -9.53 7.72
N VAL A 73 24.62 -8.59 8.66
CA VAL A 73 24.46 -7.15 8.38
C VAL A 73 25.33 -6.28 9.28
N ARG A 74 25.63 -5.07 8.82
CA ARG A 74 26.40 -4.05 9.55
C ARG A 74 25.63 -2.73 9.67
N TRP A 75 25.72 -2.07 10.82
CA TRP A 75 25.15 -0.73 11.06
C TRP A 75 26.20 0.39 10.91
N GLU A 76 25.73 1.64 10.86
CA GLU A 76 26.59 2.83 10.71
C GLU A 76 27.62 3.00 11.85
N ASP A 77 27.29 2.50 13.04
CA ASP A 77 28.18 2.50 14.22
C ASP A 77 29.24 1.38 14.18
N GLY A 78 29.27 0.58 13.11
CA GLY A 78 30.18 -0.54 12.94
C GLY A 78 29.73 -1.83 13.63
N ARG A 79 28.61 -1.83 14.35
CA ARG A 79 28.05 -3.05 14.94
C ARG A 79 27.69 -4.04 13.85
N GLU A 80 27.99 -5.31 14.07
CA GLU A 80 27.67 -6.40 13.16
C GLU A 80 26.77 -7.43 13.85
N GLN A 81 25.94 -8.10 13.05
CA GLN A 81 25.14 -9.23 13.51
C GLN A 81 24.98 -10.25 12.39
N SER A 82 25.35 -11.50 12.66
CA SER A 82 25.15 -12.62 11.74
C SER A 82 23.69 -13.05 11.65
N PHE A 83 23.25 -13.41 10.45
CA PHE A 83 21.89 -13.93 10.19
C PHE A 83 21.94 -14.98 9.07
N ASP A 84 21.23 -16.09 9.25
CA ASP A 84 21.11 -17.12 8.22
C ASP A 84 20.07 -16.77 7.15
N VAL A 85 19.03 -16.02 7.55
CA VAL A 85 17.87 -15.70 6.70
C VAL A 85 17.42 -14.26 6.91
N ILE A 86 17.15 -13.55 5.81
CA ILE A 86 16.49 -12.25 5.81
C ILE A 86 15.09 -12.41 5.22
N LEU A 87 14.05 -12.17 6.02
CA LEU A 87 12.66 -12.13 5.56
C LEU A 87 12.22 -10.68 5.27
N TRP A 88 11.97 -10.37 4.00
CA TRP A 88 11.56 -9.04 3.56
C TRP A 88 10.05 -8.81 3.64
N CYS A 89 9.60 -8.29 4.78
CA CYS A 89 8.23 -7.82 4.98
C CYS A 89 8.06 -6.34 4.56
N THR A 90 8.61 -5.95 3.42
CA THR A 90 8.72 -4.53 2.97
C THR A 90 7.58 -4.05 2.06
N GLY A 91 6.55 -4.87 1.90
CA GLY A 91 5.37 -4.55 1.09
C GLY A 91 5.56 -4.88 -0.39
N PHE A 92 4.70 -4.30 -1.23
CA PHE A 92 4.61 -4.62 -2.65
C PHE A 92 4.54 -3.35 -3.50
N ARG A 93 4.91 -3.48 -4.78
CA ARG A 93 4.61 -2.49 -5.83
C ARG A 93 3.45 -3.01 -6.68
N SER A 94 2.68 -2.10 -7.27
CA SER A 94 1.63 -2.47 -8.22
C SER A 94 2.23 -3.11 -9.47
N SER A 95 1.78 -4.32 -9.83
CA SER A 95 2.20 -5.04 -11.03
C SER A 95 1.53 -4.46 -12.28
N LEU A 96 2.14 -3.44 -12.86
CA LEU A 96 1.61 -2.67 -13.99
C LEU A 96 2.59 -2.59 -15.17
N ASP A 97 3.59 -3.47 -15.20
CA ASP A 97 4.67 -3.42 -16.21
C ASP A 97 4.13 -3.63 -17.63
N HIS A 98 3.05 -4.40 -17.77
CA HIS A 98 2.30 -4.58 -19.02
C HIS A 98 1.64 -3.30 -19.55
N LEU A 99 1.55 -2.24 -18.72
CA LEU A 99 1.02 -0.92 -19.10
C LEU A 99 2.13 0.13 -19.29
N ALA A 100 3.40 -0.21 -19.09
CA ALA A 100 4.48 0.78 -19.10
C ALA A 100 4.77 1.29 -20.54
N PRO A 101 5.33 0.51 -21.49
CA PRO A 101 5.24 0.87 -22.92
C PRO A 101 4.09 0.15 -23.63
N PRO A 102 3.25 0.83 -24.44
CA PRO A 102 3.34 2.23 -24.88
C PRO A 102 2.51 3.23 -24.05
N LEU A 103 1.74 2.80 -23.05
CA LEU A 103 0.72 3.67 -22.42
C LEU A 103 1.29 4.71 -21.44
N GLN A 104 2.44 4.44 -20.80
CA GLN A 104 3.18 5.37 -19.93
C GLN A 104 2.30 6.11 -18.91
N LEU A 105 1.38 5.40 -18.27
CA LEU A 105 0.36 5.99 -17.38
C LEU A 105 0.93 6.62 -16.10
N ARG A 106 2.20 6.35 -15.77
CA ARG A 106 2.86 6.89 -14.58
C ARG A 106 3.36 8.30 -14.85
N ASN A 107 3.07 9.22 -13.94
CA ASN A 107 3.54 10.60 -14.00
C ASN A 107 4.93 10.76 -13.37
N SER A 108 5.45 11.99 -13.36
CA SER A 108 6.75 12.36 -12.77
C SER A 108 6.85 12.08 -11.26
N GLU A 109 5.73 12.03 -10.55
CA GLU A 109 5.67 11.69 -9.12
C GLU A 109 5.70 10.16 -8.87
N GLY A 110 5.76 9.36 -9.93
CA GLY A 110 5.80 7.89 -9.89
C GLY A 110 4.45 7.21 -9.65
N GLY A 111 3.37 8.00 -9.52
CA GLY A 111 2.00 7.53 -9.38
C GLY A 111 1.21 7.58 -10.69
N ILE A 112 -0.07 7.26 -10.61
CA ILE A 112 -1.03 7.32 -11.72
C ILE A 112 -2.17 8.20 -11.24
N LEU A 113 -2.53 9.21 -12.02
CA LEU A 113 -3.64 10.11 -11.69
C LEU A 113 -4.97 9.38 -11.89
N MET A 114 -5.68 9.13 -10.79
CA MET A 114 -6.94 8.39 -10.79
C MET A 114 -8.16 9.31 -10.67
N THR A 115 -9.24 8.97 -11.38
CA THR A 115 -10.52 9.70 -11.42
C THR A 115 -11.71 8.71 -11.37
N GLY A 116 -12.91 9.18 -11.69
CA GLY A 116 -14.15 8.40 -11.54
C GLY A 116 -14.67 8.40 -10.11
N ARG A 117 -15.82 7.75 -9.89
CA ARG A 117 -16.55 7.76 -8.63
C ARG A 117 -15.79 7.12 -7.47
N LEU A 118 -15.10 6.02 -7.73
CA LEU A 118 -14.32 5.27 -6.73
C LEU A 118 -12.82 5.23 -7.06
N ALA A 119 -12.31 6.26 -7.74
CA ALA A 119 -10.90 6.39 -8.14
C ALA A 119 -10.38 5.16 -8.91
N THR A 120 -11.21 4.61 -9.81
CA THR A 120 -10.84 3.43 -10.61
C THR A 120 -10.37 3.79 -12.01
N GLN A 121 -10.74 4.96 -12.54
CA GLN A 121 -10.42 5.38 -13.91
C GLN A 121 -9.07 6.08 -13.96
N VAL A 122 -8.28 5.84 -15.00
CA VAL A 122 -7.03 6.57 -15.25
C VAL A 122 -7.33 7.89 -15.96
N ALA A 123 -6.85 9.02 -15.43
CA ALA A 123 -7.11 10.35 -16.00
C ALA A 123 -6.61 10.51 -17.44
N ALA A 124 -5.46 9.91 -17.74
CA ALA A 124 -4.83 10.00 -19.06
C ALA A 124 -5.58 9.21 -20.14
N ASP A 125 -6.36 8.20 -19.74
CA ASP A 125 -7.15 7.38 -20.67
C ASP A 125 -8.38 6.82 -19.96
N ALA A 126 -9.54 7.40 -20.25
CA ALA A 126 -10.82 7.06 -19.64
C ALA A 126 -11.28 5.62 -19.93
N ARG A 127 -10.64 4.92 -20.89
CA ARG A 127 -10.91 3.51 -21.22
C ARG A 127 -10.23 2.56 -20.23
N ILE A 128 -9.25 3.04 -19.47
CA ILE A 128 -8.43 2.23 -18.58
C ILE A 128 -8.92 2.39 -17.14
N HIS A 129 -9.28 1.26 -16.53
CA HIS A 129 -9.64 1.19 -15.12
C HIS A 129 -8.70 0.26 -14.36
N LEU A 130 -8.19 0.70 -13.20
CA LEU A 130 -7.30 -0.05 -12.33
C LEU A 130 -8.04 -0.46 -11.04
N VAL A 131 -8.77 -1.57 -11.10
CA VAL A 131 -9.47 -2.13 -9.93
C VAL A 131 -8.47 -2.90 -9.05
N GLY A 132 -8.52 -2.67 -7.74
CA GLY A 132 -7.52 -3.16 -6.79
C GLY A 132 -6.29 -2.25 -6.64
N TYR A 133 -6.22 -1.14 -7.39
CA TYR A 133 -5.22 -0.10 -7.22
C TYR A 133 -5.71 0.97 -6.22
N GLY A 134 -4.84 1.39 -5.30
CA GLY A 134 -5.13 2.44 -4.31
C GLY A 134 -6.30 2.09 -3.38
N PRO A 135 -7.36 2.93 -3.31
CA PRO A 135 -8.43 2.80 -2.31
C PRO A 135 -9.27 1.52 -2.45
N SER A 136 -9.16 0.84 -3.61
CA SER A 136 -9.87 -0.41 -3.91
C SER A 136 -9.08 -1.68 -3.54
N ALA A 137 -7.87 -1.56 -2.98
CA ALA A 137 -6.98 -2.66 -2.59
C ALA A 137 -7.43 -3.41 -1.31
N SER A 138 -8.70 -3.83 -1.27
CA SER A 138 -9.25 -4.70 -0.22
C SER A 138 -10.33 -5.61 -0.82
N THR A 139 -10.58 -6.77 -0.20
CA THR A 139 -11.59 -7.72 -0.69
C THR A 139 -12.97 -7.09 -0.85
N ILE A 140 -13.38 -6.28 0.14
CA ILE A 140 -14.66 -5.59 0.13
C ILE A 140 -14.65 -4.40 -0.85
N GLY A 141 -13.55 -3.65 -0.91
CA GLY A 141 -13.41 -2.48 -1.79
C GLY A 141 -13.40 -2.86 -3.27
N ALA A 142 -12.76 -3.98 -3.61
CA ALA A 142 -12.62 -4.46 -4.98
C ALA A 142 -13.97 -4.75 -5.64
N ASN A 143 -14.92 -5.36 -4.92
CA ASN A 143 -16.24 -5.68 -5.49
C ASN A 143 -17.03 -4.40 -5.86
N ARG A 144 -17.06 -3.40 -4.97
CA ARG A 144 -17.72 -2.11 -5.26
C ARG A 144 -17.02 -1.35 -6.39
N ALA A 145 -15.69 -1.35 -6.38
CA ALA A 145 -14.88 -0.71 -7.42
C ALA A 145 -15.11 -1.34 -8.79
N GLY A 146 -15.21 -2.68 -8.88
CA GLY A 146 -15.54 -3.38 -10.12
C GLY A 146 -16.90 -2.97 -10.69
N GLY A 147 -17.93 -2.88 -9.83
CA GLY A 147 -19.25 -2.40 -10.25
C GLY A 147 -19.30 -0.92 -10.66
N ALA A 148 -18.43 -0.08 -10.11
CA ALA A 148 -18.30 1.31 -10.54
C ALA A 148 -17.57 1.40 -11.89
N ALA A 149 -16.42 0.72 -12.02
CA ALA A 149 -15.63 0.67 -13.24
C ALA A 149 -16.45 0.14 -14.44
N ALA A 150 -17.21 -0.93 -14.25
CA ALA A 150 -18.05 -1.49 -15.30
C ALA A 150 -19.12 -0.50 -15.79
N ARG A 151 -19.78 0.22 -14.89
CA ARG A 151 -20.79 1.23 -15.26
C ARG A 151 -20.17 2.45 -15.94
N GLU A 152 -19.06 2.94 -15.41
CA GLU A 152 -18.33 4.09 -15.99
C GLU A 152 -17.83 3.76 -17.40
N LEU A 153 -17.24 2.58 -17.58
CA LEU A 153 -16.78 2.13 -18.90
C LEU A 153 -17.94 1.87 -19.87
N ALA A 154 -19.04 1.25 -19.42
CA ALA A 154 -20.21 1.04 -20.25
C ALA A 154 -20.83 2.36 -20.74
N SER A 155 -20.91 3.37 -19.86
CA SER A 155 -21.37 4.71 -20.22
C SER A 155 -20.40 5.39 -21.20
N HIS A 156 -19.08 5.28 -20.97
CA HIS A 156 -18.06 5.80 -21.90
C HIS A 156 -18.19 5.20 -23.30
N LEU A 157 -18.56 3.92 -23.40
CA LEU A 157 -18.77 3.20 -24.66
C LEU A 157 -20.18 3.39 -25.26
N GLY A 158 -21.09 4.12 -24.59
CA GLY A 158 -22.47 4.32 -25.05
C GLY A 158 -23.34 3.08 -24.99
N LEU A 159 -23.01 2.12 -24.11
CA LEU A 159 -23.79 0.89 -23.90
C LEU A 159 -24.96 1.08 -22.92
N ILE A 160 -24.87 2.11 -22.08
CA ILE A 160 -25.89 2.55 -21.11
C ILE A 160 -25.94 4.08 -21.02
#